data_AF-A0A6C0EG95-F1
#
_entry.id   AF-A0A6C0EG95-F1
#
_cell.length_a   1.000
_cell.length_b   1.000
_cell.length_c   1.000
_cell.angle_alpha   90.00
_cell.angle_beta   90.00
_cell.angle_gamma   90.00
#
_symmetry.space_group_name_H-M   'P 1'
#
loop_
_entity.id
_entity.type
_entity.pdbx_description
1 polymer ?
#
loop_
_entity_poly.entity_id
_entity_poly.type
_entity_poly.pdbx_seq_one_letter_code
_entity_poly.pdbx_strand_id
1 'polypeptide(L)' 'MYNMSNNDSEYVYVFIYGMDWEDTVIILSKEDAIETSKKYPNSRVEIFSKSKNVDKGLINSLGYTATYNYYKNGELVLFY' A
#
# COMPACT_ATOMS: atom_id res chain seq x y z
N MET A 1 10.14 6.36 -23.18
CA MET A 1 10.92 6.54 -21.94
C MET A 1 9.92 6.79 -20.81
N TYR A 2 9.80 5.86 -19.87
CA TYR A 2 9.01 6.10 -18.66
C TYR A 2 9.85 6.92 -17.68
N ASN A 3 9.39 8.13 -17.36
CA ASN A 3 9.93 8.92 -16.26
C ASN A 3 9.52 8.23 -14.95
N MET A 4 10.40 7.40 -14.38
CA MET A 4 10.30 6.99 -12.99
C MET A 4 10.79 8.14 -12.10
N SER A 5 9.97 9.19 -11.99
CA SER A 5 10.13 10.23 -10.97
C SER A 5 8.88 10.25 -10.09
N ASN A 6 8.56 9.10 -9.51
CA ASN A 6 7.75 8.96 -8.30
C ASN A 6 8.23 7.67 -7.62
N ASN A 7 8.58 7.76 -6.34
CA ASN A 7 9.05 6.65 -5.51
C ASN A 7 7.90 5.67 -5.16
N ASP A 8 7.08 5.30 -6.14
CA ASP A 8 5.95 4.37 -5.95
C ASP A 8 6.44 2.93 -5.68
N SER A 9 7.72 2.64 -5.96
CA SER A 9 8.36 1.36 -5.61
C SER A 9 8.62 1.19 -4.10
N GLU A 10 8.39 2.23 -3.29
CA GLU A 10 8.58 2.21 -1.85
C GLU A 10 7.36 1.70 -1.07
N TYR A 11 6.18 1.68 -1.69
CA TYR A 11 4.93 1.29 -1.03
C TYR A 11 4.19 0.19 -1.79
N VAL A 12 3.42 -0.58 -1.05
CA VAL A 12 2.36 -1.44 -1.60
C VAL A 12 1.06 -1.12 -0.89
N TYR A 13 -0.03 -1.27 -1.63
CA TYR A 13 -1.37 -0.92 -1.18
C TYR A 13 -2.18 -2.20 -1.06
N VAL A 14 -2.81 -2.42 0.08
CA VAL A 14 -3.55 -3.66 0.36
C VAL A 14 -5.02 -3.31 0.52
N PHE A 15 -5.83 -3.80 -0.40
CA PHE A 15 -7.28 -3.68 -0.32
C PHE A 15 -7.86 -5.01 0.17
N ILE A 16 -8.67 -4.95 1.23
CA ILE A 16 -9.39 -6.10 1.76
C ILE A 16 -10.88 -5.84 1.55
N TYR A 17 -11.52 -6.71 0.77
CA TYR A 17 -12.96 -6.64 0.54
C TYR A 17 -13.67 -7.72 1.35
N GLY A 18 -14.38 -7.33 2.41
CA GLY A 18 -15.10 -8.28 3.25
C GLY A 18 -14.29 -8.80 4.44
N MET A 19 -14.55 -10.04 4.87
CA MET A 19 -14.00 -10.64 6.09
C MET A 19 -13.04 -11.81 5.83
N ASP A 20 -12.88 -12.25 4.57
CA ASP A 20 -12.07 -13.40 4.23
C ASP A 20 -10.72 -12.99 3.62
N TRP A 21 -9.67 -13.72 4.00
CA TRP A 21 -8.29 -13.46 3.57
C TRP A 21 -8.09 -13.68 2.06
N GLU A 22 -8.96 -14.48 1.43
CA GLU A 22 -8.94 -14.80 -0.01
C GLU A 22 -9.34 -13.61 -0.90
N ASP A 23 -9.97 -12.58 -0.32
CA ASP A 23 -10.40 -11.36 -1.03
C ASP A 23 -9.40 -10.20 -0.88
N THR A 24 -8.13 -10.52 -0.69
CA THR A 24 -7.05 -9.53 -0.58
C THR A 24 -6.47 -9.18 -1.95
N VAL A 25 -6.48 -7.90 -2.30
CA VAL A 25 -5.87 -7.39 -3.54
C VAL A 25 -4.65 -6.53 -3.20
N ILE A 26 -3.50 -6.91 -3.76
CA ILE A 26 -2.27 -6.11 -3.71
C ILE A 26 -2.24 -5.19 -4.92
N ILE A 27 -2.18 -3.89 -4.66
CA ILE A 27 -2.13 -2.83 -5.65
C ILE A 27 -0.75 -2.18 -5.57
N LEU A 28 -0.13 -1.94 -6.73
CA LEU A 28 1.26 -1.44 -6.83
C LEU A 28 1.33 0.04 -7.25
N SER A 29 0.25 0.59 -7.82
CA SER A 29 0.14 2.00 -8.16
C SER A 29 -0.64 2.75 -7.09
N LYS A 30 -0.17 3.94 -6.75
CA LYS A 30 -0.87 4.87 -5.86
C LYS A 30 -2.21 5.30 -6.45
N GLU A 31 -2.24 5.57 -7.75
CA GLU A 31 -3.44 5.99 -8.48
C GLU A 31 -4.51 4.91 -8.42
N ASP A 32 -4.14 3.65 -8.71
CA ASP A 32 -5.07 2.51 -8.64
C ASP A 32 -5.59 2.27 -7.21
N ALA A 33 -4.77 2.52 -6.19
CA ALA A 33 -5.17 2.43 -4.80
C ALA A 33 -6.21 3.49 -4.43
N ILE A 34 -6.01 4.74 -4.89
CA ILE A 34 -6.96 5.84 -4.70
C ILE A 34 -8.28 5.53 -5.41
N GLU A 35 -8.24 5.12 -6.67
CA GLU A 35 -9.45 4.78 -7.45
C GLU A 35 -10.20 3.59 -6.84
N THR A 36 -9.48 2.57 -6.36
CA THR A 36 -10.09 1.44 -5.64
C THR A 36 -10.80 1.91 -4.37
N SER A 37 -10.19 2.82 -3.61
CA SER A 37 -10.81 3.38 -2.39
C SER A 37 -12.08 4.19 -2.67
N LYS A 38 -12.19 4.82 -3.85
CA LYS A 38 -13.43 5.50 -4.30
C LYS A 38 -14.49 4.51 -4.71
N LYS A 39 -14.11 3.41 -5.38
CA LYS A 39 -15.02 2.34 -5.80
C LYS A 39 -15.65 1.62 -4.59
N TYR A 40 -14.89 1.49 -3.49
CA TYR A 40 -15.33 0.82 -2.27
C TYR A 40 -15.23 1.76 -1.05
N PRO A 41 -16.14 2.75 -0.92
CA PRO A 41 -15.99 3.86 0.04
C PRO A 41 -16.07 3.44 1.51
N ASN A 42 -16.64 2.27 1.80
CA ASN A 42 -16.74 1.71 3.15
C ASN A 42 -15.50 0.89 3.56
N SER A 43 -14.65 0.53 2.60
CA SER A 43 -13.42 -0.23 2.83
C SER A 43 -12.20 0.69 2.87
N ARG A 44 -11.11 0.19 3.46
CA ARG A 44 -9.81 0.87 3.46
C ARG A 44 -8.89 0.21 2.45
N VAL A 45 -8.01 1.02 1.87
CA VAL A 45 -6.83 0.54 1.15
C VAL A 45 -5.62 0.90 2.01
N GLU A 46 -5.07 -0.09 2.70
CA GLU A 46 -3.96 0.08 3.64
C GLU A 46 -2.63 0.30 2.92
N ILE A 47 -1.76 1.12 3.52
CA ILE A 47 -0.46 1.46 2.93
C ILE A 47 0.64 0.79 3.73
N PHE A 48 1.49 0.03 3.03
CA PHE A 48 2.66 -0.63 3.61
C PHE A 48 3.94 -0.11 2.96
N SER A 49 4.95 0.19 3.77
CA SER A 49 6.28 0.56 3.28
C SER A 49 7.15 -0.67 3.08
N LYS A 50 7.84 -0.75 1.95
CA LYS A 50 8.84 -1.79 1.68
C LYS A 50 10.11 -1.50 2.46
N SER A 51 10.63 -2.51 3.16
CA SER A 51 11.89 -2.36 3.90
C SER A 51 13.07 -2.15 2.92
N LYS A 52 13.89 -1.13 3.20
CA LYS A 52 15.05 -0.75 2.38
C LYS A 52 16.36 -1.43 2.80
N ASN A 53 16.34 -2.29 3.82
CA ASN A 53 17.55 -2.81 4.47
C ASN A 53 18.15 -4.07 3.80
N VAL A 54 17.83 -4.33 2.54
CA VAL A 54 18.31 -5.49 1.77
C VAL A 54 19.84 -5.50 1.63
N ASP A 55 20.47 -4.32 1.61
CA ASP A 55 21.89 -4.16 1.30
C ASP A 55 22.84 -4.17 2.51
N LYS A 56 22.34 -4.31 3.75
CA LYS A 56 23.16 -4.22 4.98
C LYS A 56 23.58 -5.56 5.59
N GLY A 57 23.46 -6.66 4.86
CA GLY A 57 23.85 -8.00 5.35
C GLY A 57 23.01 -8.52 6.54
N LEU A 58 21.97 -7.78 6.93
CA LEU A 58 20.99 -8.18 7.94
C LEU A 58 19.84 -8.90 7.23
N ILE A 59 19.95 -10.22 7.16
CA ILE A 59 18.98 -11.16 6.57
C ILE A 59 17.54 -10.98 7.12
N ASN A 60 17.36 -10.30 8.26
CA ASN A 60 16.08 -10.17 8.96
C ASN A 60 15.22 -8.95 8.59
N SER A 61 15.50 -8.27 7.48
CA SER A 61 14.78 -7.04 7.11
C SER A 61 14.12 -7.08 5.74
N LEU A 62 13.83 -8.28 5.23
CA LEU A 62 13.00 -8.49 4.06
C LEU A 62 11.52 -8.42 4.48
N GLY A 63 10.74 -7.55 3.84
CA GLY A 63 9.29 -7.48 4.09
C GLY A 63 8.68 -6.10 3.94
N TYR A 64 7.44 -5.99 4.41
CA TYR A 64 6.63 -4.79 4.38
C TYR A 64 6.20 -4.42 5.81
N THR A 65 6.29 -3.15 6.14
CA THR A 65 5.86 -2.61 7.43
C THR A 65 4.58 -1.81 7.23
N ALA A 66 3.55 -2.09 8.03
CA ALA A 66 2.33 -1.29 8.03
C ALA A 66 2.66 0.15 8.40
N THR A 67 2.20 1.10 7.58
CA THR A 67 2.33 2.53 7.93
C THR A 67 1.18 3.01 8.81
N TYR A 68 0.13 2.18 8.97
CA TYR A 68 -1.17 2.52 9.56
C TYR A 68 -1.93 3.65 8.86
N ASN A 69 -1.35 4.26 7.81
CA ASN A 69 -2.04 5.16 6.90
C ASN A 69 -2.83 4.35 5.87
N TYR A 70 -3.90 4.93 5.36
CA TYR A 70 -4.76 4.27 4.37
C TYR A 70 -5.50 5.27 3.48
N TYR A 71 -5.94 4.83 2.31
CA TYR A 71 -6.93 5.54 1.52
C TYR A 71 -8.34 5.09 1.85
N LYS A 72 -9.28 6.03 1.96
CA LYS A 72 -10.71 5.78 2.11
C LYS A 72 -11.49 6.82 1.33
N ASN A 73 -12.39 6.37 0.45
CA ASN A 73 -13.21 7.25 -0.39
C ASN A 73 -12.38 8.30 -1.17
N GLY A 74 -11.20 7.91 -1.66
CA GLY A 74 -10.29 8.79 -2.40
C GLY A 74 -9.40 9.71 -1.55
N GLU A 75 -9.54 9.69 -0.22
CA GLU A 75 -8.79 10.55 0.69
C GLU A 75 -7.72 9.77 1.46
N LEU A 76 -6.57 10.41 1.70
CA LEU A 76 -5.51 9.86 2.55
C LEU A 76 -5.83 10.15 4.02
N VAL A 77 -5.90 9.10 4.84
CA VAL A 77 -6.02 9.20 6.29
C VAL A 77 -4.69 8.83 6.93
N LEU A 78 -4.18 9.74 7.77
CA LEU A 78 -2.92 9.59 8.49
C LEU A 78 -3.16 9.08 9.92
N PHE A 79 -2.31 8.16 10.39
CA PHE A 79 -2.25 7.75 11.79
C PHE A 79 -1.05 8.45 12.44
N TYR A 80 -1.30 9.17 13.55
CA TYR A 80 -0.29 9.94 14.30
C TYR A 80 0.22 9.18 15.52
#